data_AF-A0A4C2A5F0-F1
#
_entry.id   AF-A0A4C2A5F0-F1
#
_cell.length_a   1.000
_cell.length_b   1.000
_cell.length_c   1.000
_cell.angle_alpha   90.00
_cell.angle_beta   90.00
_cell.angle_gamma   90.00
#
_symmetry.space_group_name_H-M   'P 1'
#
loop_
_entity.id
_entity.type
_entity.pdbx_description
1 polymer ?
#
loop_
_entity_poly.entity_id
_entity_poly.type
_entity_poly.pdbx_seq_one_letter_code
_entity_poly.pdbx_strand_id
1 'polypeptide(L)'
;MHSQINCMQWIQSGKADIAVFDAGDVYTGGLNYNLVPFMSEVYNLGEPEYYVVAVAKEEDPETELTYLKGKYTCHVGINTAAGWTYPMAHLISNGWMRPYGCDSVRAAAEYFTKSCIPGAISNEYNTGVPYDSMCDLCHGTSYRYCRRDASEDYYGHTGAFRCLVEGGGHVAFMKHTTVMENTGGKRKNGGPEMR
;
A
#
# COMPACT_ATOMS: atom_id res chain seq x y z
N MET A 1 7.67 10.10 -17.01
CA MET A 1 6.84 9.26 -16.12
C MET A 1 7.80 8.38 -15.35
N HIS A 2 7.70 8.34 -14.03
CA HIS A 2 8.61 7.58 -13.16
C HIS A 2 7.77 6.66 -12.28
N SER A 3 8.16 5.39 -12.18
CA SER A 3 7.51 4.37 -11.38
C SER A 3 8.50 3.27 -11.00
N GLN A 4 8.14 2.40 -10.05
CA GLN A 4 8.98 1.25 -9.69
C GLN A 4 9.25 0.35 -10.89
N ILE A 5 8.26 0.18 -11.76
CA ILE A 5 8.38 -0.56 -13.03
C ILE A 5 9.44 0.09 -13.95
N ASN A 6 9.47 1.42 -14.04
CA ASN A 6 10.51 2.10 -14.83
C ASN A 6 11.91 1.87 -14.25
N CYS A 7 12.06 1.88 -12.91
CA CYS A 7 13.33 1.53 -12.27
C CYS A 7 13.75 0.10 -12.61
N MET A 8 12.83 -0.87 -12.57
CA MET A 8 13.13 -2.26 -12.94
C MET A 8 13.58 -2.39 -14.41
N GLN A 9 12.90 -1.70 -15.33
CA GLN A 9 13.26 -1.64 -16.75
C GLN A 9 14.64 -1.00 -16.98
N TRP A 10 14.96 0.05 -16.22
CA TRP A 10 16.27 0.71 -16.32
C TRP A 10 17.40 -0.17 -15.82
N ILE A 11 17.18 -0.92 -14.74
CA ILE A 11 18.18 -1.90 -14.26
C ILE A 11 18.38 -3.00 -15.29
N GLN A 12 17.29 -3.59 -15.80
CA GLN A 12 17.37 -4.64 -16.82
C GLN A 12 18.08 -4.18 -18.09
N SER A 13 17.91 -2.91 -18.48
CA SER A 13 18.54 -2.33 -19.69
C SER A 13 19.92 -1.71 -19.45
N GLY A 14 20.48 -1.83 -18.24
CA GLY A 14 21.81 -1.29 -17.91
C GLY A 14 21.87 0.24 -17.83
N LYS A 15 20.74 0.92 -17.59
CA LYS A 15 20.64 2.37 -17.41
C LYS A 15 20.67 2.81 -15.93
N ALA A 16 20.50 1.87 -15.02
CA ALA A 16 20.61 2.05 -13.58
C ALA A 16 21.16 0.74 -12.99
N ASP A 17 21.73 0.80 -11.77
CA ASP A 17 22.34 -0.37 -11.15
C ASP A 17 21.50 -0.94 -10.01
N ILE A 18 20.92 -0.06 -9.19
CA ILE A 18 20.29 -0.42 -7.92
C ILE A 18 19.03 0.42 -7.71
N ALA A 19 17.98 -0.21 -7.18
CA ALA A 19 16.81 0.44 -6.62
C ALA A 19 16.34 -0.33 -5.39
N VAL A 20 15.63 0.35 -4.48
CA VAL A 20 15.01 -0.27 -3.31
C VAL A 20 13.54 -0.53 -3.64
N PHE A 21 13.10 -1.75 -3.36
CA PHE A 21 11.77 -2.24 -3.71
C PHE A 21 11.07 -2.80 -2.46
N ASP A 22 9.76 -2.59 -2.36
CA ASP A 22 8.92 -3.33 -1.43
C ASP A 22 8.95 -4.83 -1.79
N ALA A 23 8.68 -5.72 -0.84
CA ALA A 23 8.72 -7.16 -1.07
C ALA A 23 7.81 -7.63 -2.24
N GLY A 24 6.68 -6.96 -2.48
CA GLY A 24 5.83 -7.22 -3.64
C GLY A 24 6.48 -6.79 -4.97
N ASP A 25 7.18 -5.65 -4.98
CA ASP A 25 7.94 -5.20 -6.14
C ASP A 25 9.17 -6.08 -6.40
N VAL A 26 9.81 -6.66 -5.37
CA VAL A 26 10.88 -7.64 -5.53
C VAL A 26 10.39 -8.88 -6.27
N TYR A 27 9.19 -9.37 -5.95
CA TYR A 27 8.56 -10.46 -6.69
C TYR A 27 8.34 -10.10 -8.17
N THR A 28 7.80 -8.91 -8.45
CA THR A 28 7.64 -8.41 -9.83
C THR A 28 8.97 -8.27 -10.56
N GLY A 29 10.00 -7.74 -9.90
CA GLY A 29 11.35 -7.56 -10.43
C GLY A 29 12.00 -8.88 -10.84
N GLY A 30 11.89 -9.91 -10.00
CA GLY A 30 12.39 -11.25 -10.31
C GLY A 30 11.63 -11.90 -11.47
N LEU A 31 10.29 -11.86 -11.42
CA LEU A 31 9.44 -12.54 -12.39
C LEU A 31 9.51 -11.94 -13.81
N ASN A 32 9.49 -10.60 -13.90
CA ASN A 32 9.30 -9.92 -15.18
C ASN A 32 10.58 -9.25 -15.72
N TYR A 33 11.57 -9.00 -14.85
CA TYR A 33 12.75 -8.21 -15.20
C TYR A 33 14.08 -8.92 -14.95
N ASN A 34 14.07 -10.18 -14.49
CA ASN A 34 15.26 -10.97 -14.14
C ASN A 34 16.16 -10.27 -13.11
N LEU A 35 15.58 -9.48 -12.20
CA LEU A 35 16.33 -8.83 -11.13
C LEU A 35 16.56 -9.80 -9.98
N VAL A 36 17.68 -9.64 -9.28
CA VAL A 36 18.04 -10.46 -8.12
C VAL A 36 18.21 -9.55 -6.90
N PRO A 37 17.48 -9.80 -5.79
CA PRO A 37 17.71 -9.08 -4.55
C PRO A 37 19.06 -9.51 -3.93
N PHE A 38 19.89 -8.55 -3.51
CA PHE A 38 21.20 -8.81 -2.91
C PHE A 38 21.45 -8.03 -1.61
N MET A 39 20.56 -7.13 -1.22
CA MET A 39 20.56 -6.39 0.05
C MET A 39 19.14 -6.33 0.61
N SER A 40 19.03 -6.26 1.94
CA SER A 40 17.75 -6.11 2.63
C SER A 40 17.87 -5.08 3.75
N GLU A 41 16.80 -4.32 3.96
CA GLU A 41 16.73 -3.35 5.06
C GLU A 41 16.43 -4.08 6.38
N VAL A 42 17.19 -3.75 7.42
CA VAL A 42 16.93 -4.22 8.79
C VAL A 42 16.34 -3.05 9.58
N TYR A 43 15.13 -3.24 10.10
CA TYR A 43 14.42 -2.22 10.88
C TYR A 43 14.69 -2.38 12.38
N ASN A 44 13.71 -2.87 13.13
CA ASN A 44 13.69 -2.93 14.60
C ASN A 44 13.70 -4.36 15.16
N LEU A 45 13.63 -5.39 14.31
CA LEU A 45 13.57 -6.80 14.74
C LEU A 45 14.94 -7.50 14.74
N GLY A 46 16.02 -6.80 14.37
CA GLY A 46 17.37 -7.38 14.23
C GLY A 46 17.55 -8.24 12.97
N GLU A 47 16.46 -8.72 12.40
CA GLU A 47 16.37 -9.43 11.12
C GLU A 47 15.71 -8.55 10.04
N PRO A 48 15.90 -8.83 8.74
CA PRO A 48 15.30 -8.08 7.63
C PRO A 48 13.80 -8.41 7.43
N GLU A 49 13.06 -8.48 8.53
CA GLU A 49 11.65 -8.81 8.58
C GLU A 49 10.84 -7.66 9.17
N TYR A 50 9.56 -7.59 8.80
CA TYR A 50 8.59 -6.74 9.48
C TYR A 50 7.22 -7.41 9.50
N TYR A 51 6.45 -7.15 10.55
CA TYR A 51 5.04 -7.55 10.61
C TYR A 51 4.15 -6.60 9.81
N VAL A 52 3.20 -7.18 9.08
CA VAL A 52 2.07 -6.48 8.48
C VAL A 52 0.96 -6.36 9.52
N VAL A 53 0.42 -5.15 9.70
CA VAL A 53 -0.64 -4.87 10.66
C VAL A 53 -1.78 -4.11 10.00
N ALA A 54 -2.99 -4.34 10.50
CA ALA A 54 -4.15 -3.49 10.27
C ALA A 54 -4.31 -2.56 11.48
N VAL A 55 -4.44 -1.26 11.25
CA VAL A 55 -4.56 -0.25 12.31
C VAL A 55 -5.86 0.50 12.11
N ALA A 56 -6.63 0.66 13.19
CA ALA A 56 -7.85 1.45 13.26
C ALA A 56 -7.74 2.47 14.39
N LYS A 57 -8.67 3.44 14.41
CA LYS A 57 -8.79 4.41 15.49
C LYS A 57 -9.48 3.79 16.69
N GLU A 58 -8.97 4.04 17.89
CA GLU A 58 -9.58 3.55 19.14
C GLU A 58 -10.99 4.14 19.34
N GLU A 59 -11.21 5.38 18.88
CA GLU A 59 -12.50 6.09 18.99
C GLU A 59 -13.59 5.58 18.01
N ASP A 60 -13.28 4.65 17.12
CA ASP A 60 -14.23 4.02 16.19
C ASP A 60 -14.62 2.60 16.68
N PRO A 61 -15.64 2.47 17.55
CA PRO A 61 -16.05 1.18 18.09
C PRO A 61 -16.73 0.29 17.04
N GLU A 62 -17.15 0.84 15.90
CA GLU A 62 -17.84 0.11 14.84
C GLU A 62 -16.88 -0.64 13.91
N THR A 63 -15.57 -0.38 14.01
CA THR A 63 -14.57 -1.00 13.14
C THR A 63 -13.96 -2.24 13.80
N GLU A 64 -14.53 -3.40 13.44
CA GLU A 64 -13.97 -4.70 13.77
C GLU A 64 -12.94 -5.13 12.72
N LEU A 65 -11.68 -5.35 13.13
CA LEU A 65 -10.58 -5.66 12.19
C LEU A 65 -10.74 -7.01 11.44
N THR A 66 -11.63 -7.88 11.89
CA THR A 66 -12.00 -9.14 11.25
C THR A 66 -13.11 -8.96 10.19
N TYR A 67 -13.90 -7.89 10.26
CA TYR A 67 -15.04 -7.64 9.37
C TYR A 67 -15.00 -6.23 8.79
N LEU A 68 -14.31 -6.11 7.66
CA LEU A 68 -14.04 -4.82 7.00
C LEU A 68 -14.98 -4.53 5.83
N LYS A 69 -16.05 -5.31 5.67
CA LYS A 69 -17.01 -5.11 4.59
C LYS A 69 -17.67 -3.74 4.74
N GLY A 70 -17.63 -2.96 3.66
CA GLY A 70 -18.19 -1.61 3.62
C GLY A 70 -17.36 -0.54 4.36
N LYS A 71 -16.17 -0.89 4.85
CA LYS A 71 -15.28 0.08 5.50
C LYS A 71 -14.47 0.88 4.47
N TYR A 72 -13.90 1.98 4.96
CA TYR A 72 -13.03 2.87 4.21
C TYR A 72 -11.58 2.49 4.52
N THR A 73 -10.76 2.22 3.51
CA THR A 73 -9.45 1.60 3.73
C THR A 73 -8.29 2.38 3.10
N CYS A 74 -7.17 2.41 3.81
CA CYS A 74 -5.95 3.10 3.41
C CYS A 74 -4.84 2.07 3.16
N HIS A 75 -4.26 2.10 1.97
CA HIS A 75 -3.28 1.12 1.53
C HIS A 75 -1.98 1.81 1.12
N VAL A 76 -0.84 1.18 1.42
CA VAL A 76 0.50 1.66 1.01
C VAL A 76 0.59 1.89 -0.50
N GLY A 77 -0.05 1.01 -1.27
CA GLY A 77 -0.06 1.00 -2.73
C GLY A 77 -0.43 -0.38 -3.26
N ILE A 78 -0.98 -0.43 -4.48
CA ILE A 78 -1.31 -1.71 -5.12
C ILE A 78 -0.04 -2.58 -5.27
N ASN A 79 -0.21 -3.90 -5.19
CA ASN A 79 0.84 -4.93 -5.30
C ASN A 79 1.97 -4.83 -4.25
N THR A 80 1.87 -3.94 -3.26
CA THR A 80 2.80 -3.93 -2.12
C THR A 80 2.48 -5.05 -1.15
N ALA A 81 3.47 -5.56 -0.42
CA ALA A 81 3.29 -6.64 0.54
C ALA A 81 2.33 -6.24 1.66
N ALA A 82 2.67 -5.21 2.44
CA ALA A 82 1.87 -4.82 3.60
C ALA A 82 0.54 -4.15 3.21
N GLY A 83 0.57 -3.33 2.16
CA GLY A 83 -0.58 -2.53 1.76
C GLY A 83 -1.60 -3.28 0.93
N TRP A 84 -1.23 -4.39 0.29
CA TRP A 84 -2.12 -5.08 -0.66
C TRP A 84 -2.08 -6.60 -0.53
N THR A 85 -0.94 -7.23 -0.81
CA THR A 85 -0.86 -8.69 -0.96
C THR A 85 -1.28 -9.43 0.30
N TYR A 86 -0.73 -9.08 1.46
CA TYR A 86 -1.06 -9.72 2.73
C TYR A 86 -2.51 -9.47 3.17
N PRO A 87 -3.04 -8.23 3.23
CA PRO A 87 -4.41 -8.00 3.65
C PRO A 87 -5.43 -8.64 2.70
N MET A 88 -5.21 -8.59 1.39
CA MET A 88 -6.09 -9.25 0.42
C MET A 88 -6.07 -10.78 0.59
N ALA A 89 -4.88 -11.37 0.71
CA ALA A 89 -4.75 -12.81 0.96
C ALA A 89 -5.42 -13.22 2.28
N HIS A 90 -5.25 -12.42 3.34
CA HIS A 90 -5.87 -12.68 4.64
C HIS A 90 -7.40 -12.67 4.57
N LEU A 91 -8.00 -11.64 3.98
CA LEU A 91 -9.47 -11.52 3.87
C LEU A 91 -10.08 -12.60 2.97
N ILE A 92 -9.40 -12.95 1.87
CA ILE A 92 -9.88 -13.98 0.92
C ILE A 92 -9.74 -15.38 1.54
N SER A 93 -8.58 -15.71 2.13
CA SER A 93 -8.32 -17.05 2.68
C SER A 93 -9.20 -17.38 3.90
N ASN A 94 -9.59 -16.37 4.68
CA ASN A 94 -10.55 -16.54 5.79
C ASN A 94 -12.02 -16.54 5.34
N GLY A 95 -12.29 -16.41 4.03
CA GLY A 95 -13.65 -16.45 3.47
C GLY A 95 -14.49 -15.19 3.75
N TRP A 96 -13.87 -14.11 4.24
CA TRP A 96 -14.54 -12.84 4.49
C TRP A 96 -14.74 -12.04 3.21
N MET A 97 -13.81 -12.16 2.27
CA MET A 97 -13.87 -11.53 0.95
C MET A 97 -14.01 -12.59 -0.14
N ARG A 98 -14.93 -12.36 -1.09
CA ARG A 98 -15.15 -13.28 -2.21
C ARG A 98 -13.98 -13.20 -3.20
N PRO A 99 -13.37 -14.34 -3.58
CA PRO A 99 -12.35 -14.36 -4.62
C PRO A 99 -12.97 -14.23 -6.02
N TYR A 100 -12.25 -13.55 -6.92
CA TYR A 100 -12.56 -13.43 -8.34
C TYR A 100 -11.39 -13.92 -9.21
N GLY A 101 -10.88 -15.12 -8.91
CA GLY A 101 -9.68 -15.65 -9.55
C GLY A 101 -8.47 -14.77 -9.21
N CYS A 102 -7.71 -14.35 -10.23
CA CYS A 102 -6.57 -13.46 -10.06
C CYS A 102 -6.95 -11.97 -9.96
N ASP A 103 -8.25 -11.64 -9.94
CA ASP A 103 -8.74 -10.26 -9.89
C ASP A 103 -9.00 -9.81 -8.44
N SER A 104 -7.89 -9.55 -7.72
CA SER A 104 -7.95 -9.03 -6.35
C SER A 104 -8.52 -7.60 -6.29
N VAL A 105 -8.38 -6.81 -7.36
CA VAL A 105 -8.91 -5.43 -7.40
C VAL A 105 -10.43 -5.45 -7.41
N ARG A 106 -11.06 -6.32 -8.20
CA ARG A 106 -12.50 -6.53 -8.15
C ARG A 106 -12.97 -7.01 -6.79
N ALA A 107 -12.25 -7.96 -6.19
CA ALA A 107 -12.59 -8.46 -4.85
C ALA A 107 -12.61 -7.32 -3.82
N ALA A 108 -11.60 -6.43 -3.85
CA ALA A 108 -11.56 -5.24 -3.00
C ALA A 108 -12.70 -4.25 -3.33
N ALA A 109 -12.94 -3.97 -4.60
CA ALA A 109 -13.93 -2.99 -5.04
C ALA A 109 -15.38 -3.39 -4.71
N GLU A 110 -15.68 -4.68 -4.65
CA GLU A 110 -17.00 -5.16 -4.21
C GLU A 110 -17.11 -5.30 -2.68
N TYR A 111 -16.00 -5.29 -1.96
CA TYR A 111 -15.96 -5.54 -0.51
C TYR A 111 -15.83 -4.25 0.31
N PHE A 112 -14.94 -3.34 -0.09
CA PHE A 112 -14.74 -2.02 0.54
C PHE A 112 -15.61 -0.96 -0.15
N THR A 113 -16.00 0.09 0.58
CA THR A 113 -16.83 1.16 -0.01
C THR A 113 -15.97 2.25 -0.66
N LYS A 114 -14.92 2.70 0.02
CA LYS A 114 -13.96 3.70 -0.50
C LYS A 114 -12.57 3.33 -0.04
N SER A 115 -11.57 3.53 -0.88
CA SER A 115 -10.19 3.26 -0.53
C SER A 115 -9.26 4.36 -1.04
N CYS A 116 -8.06 4.45 -0.45
CA CYS A 116 -6.91 4.98 -1.16
C CYS A 116 -5.92 3.84 -1.41
N ILE A 117 -5.84 3.41 -2.67
CA ILE A 117 -4.90 2.39 -3.14
C ILE A 117 -4.07 3.01 -4.27
N PRO A 118 -2.95 3.69 -3.93
CA PRO A 118 -2.05 4.28 -4.91
C PRO A 118 -1.67 3.28 -6.02
N GLY A 119 -1.96 3.64 -7.27
CA GLY A 119 -1.72 2.84 -8.47
C GLY A 119 -2.88 1.97 -8.94
N ALA A 120 -4.00 1.88 -8.21
CA ALA A 120 -5.11 0.97 -8.55
C ALA A 120 -5.78 1.26 -9.90
N ILE A 121 -5.76 2.51 -10.36
CA ILE A 121 -6.28 2.93 -11.68
C ILE A 121 -5.19 3.06 -12.74
N SER A 122 -3.94 2.71 -12.42
CA SER A 122 -2.84 2.77 -13.37
C SER A 122 -2.75 1.48 -14.17
N ASN A 123 -2.75 1.60 -15.49
CA ASN A 123 -2.54 0.48 -16.40
C ASN A 123 -1.16 -0.19 -16.24
N GLU A 124 -0.21 0.45 -15.56
CA GLU A 124 1.08 -0.16 -15.21
C GLU A 124 0.93 -1.28 -14.18
N TYR A 125 -0.04 -1.17 -13.26
CA TYR A 125 -0.20 -2.07 -12.13
C TYR A 125 -1.52 -2.86 -12.14
N ASN A 126 -2.55 -2.33 -12.82
CA ASN A 126 -3.85 -2.94 -12.97
C ASN A 126 -4.21 -3.02 -14.46
N THR A 127 -4.13 -4.22 -15.03
CA THR A 127 -4.53 -4.48 -16.43
C THR A 127 -6.01 -4.83 -16.57
N GLY A 128 -6.74 -4.93 -15.46
CA GLY A 128 -8.16 -5.22 -15.42
C GLY A 128 -9.02 -3.97 -15.51
N VAL A 129 -10.27 -4.08 -15.03
CA VAL A 129 -11.19 -2.95 -14.95
C VAL A 129 -10.74 -2.02 -13.82
N PRO A 130 -10.58 -0.70 -14.07
CA PRO A 130 -10.36 0.26 -13.00
C PRO A 130 -11.66 0.50 -12.23
N TYR A 131 -11.54 0.67 -10.91
CA TYR A 131 -12.66 1.00 -10.02
C TYR A 131 -12.34 2.30 -9.29
N ASP A 132 -13.12 3.36 -9.53
CA ASP A 132 -12.88 4.68 -8.93
C ASP A 132 -12.88 4.62 -7.39
N SER A 133 -13.73 3.77 -6.81
CA SER A 133 -13.81 3.53 -5.37
C SER A 133 -12.49 3.10 -4.74
N MET A 134 -11.52 2.61 -5.52
CA MET A 134 -10.18 2.24 -5.05
C MET A 134 -9.27 3.44 -4.83
N CYS A 135 -9.63 4.61 -5.36
CA CYS A 135 -8.87 5.85 -5.25
C CYS A 135 -9.63 6.99 -4.57
N ASP A 136 -10.92 6.82 -4.26
CA ASP A 136 -11.81 7.84 -3.68
C ASP A 136 -11.28 8.56 -2.43
N LEU A 137 -10.43 7.92 -1.61
CA LEU A 137 -9.83 8.54 -0.42
C LEU A 137 -8.46 9.17 -0.69
N CYS A 138 -7.86 8.96 -1.87
CA CYS A 138 -6.55 9.50 -2.19
C CYS A 138 -6.59 11.03 -2.30
N HIS A 139 -5.51 11.69 -1.89
CA HIS A 139 -5.49 13.14 -1.74
C HIS A 139 -4.92 13.86 -2.97
N GLY A 140 -4.02 13.21 -3.71
CA GLY A 140 -3.38 13.80 -4.88
C GLY A 140 -4.39 14.39 -5.87
N THR A 141 -3.99 15.44 -6.59
CA THR A 141 -4.86 16.12 -7.56
C THR A 141 -4.29 16.04 -8.97
N SER A 142 -5.17 16.03 -9.97
CA SER A 142 -4.80 15.95 -11.39
C SER A 142 -3.86 14.77 -11.65
N TYR A 143 -2.70 14.98 -12.26
CA TYR A 143 -1.72 13.94 -12.56
C TYR A 143 -1.14 13.21 -11.34
N ARG A 144 -1.31 13.76 -10.12
CA ARG A 144 -0.85 13.17 -8.86
C ARG A 144 -1.87 12.25 -8.21
N TYR A 145 -3.14 12.35 -8.63
CA TYR A 145 -4.24 11.59 -8.04
C TYR A 145 -3.98 10.09 -8.14
N CYS A 146 -3.96 9.43 -6.99
CA CYS A 146 -3.82 7.98 -6.85
C CYS A 146 -2.57 7.42 -7.53
N ARG A 147 -1.50 8.22 -7.63
CA ARG A 147 -0.21 7.79 -8.19
C ARG A 147 0.52 6.89 -7.20
N ARG A 148 1.13 5.81 -7.69
CA ARG A 148 2.00 4.92 -6.88
C ARG A 148 3.42 5.48 -6.79
N ASP A 149 3.53 6.74 -6.37
CA ASP A 149 4.78 7.46 -6.17
C ASP A 149 4.58 8.57 -5.12
N ALA A 150 5.67 9.22 -4.70
CA ALA A 150 5.65 10.22 -3.64
C ALA A 150 4.90 11.52 -3.97
N SER A 151 4.31 11.65 -5.18
CA SER A 151 3.45 12.78 -5.51
C SER A 151 2.04 12.66 -4.97
N GLU A 152 1.61 11.45 -4.60
CA GLU A 152 0.38 11.17 -3.85
C GLU A 152 0.66 11.22 -2.35
N ASP A 153 0.01 12.12 -1.61
CA ASP A 153 0.28 12.35 -0.19
C ASP A 153 -0.03 11.12 0.69
N TYR A 154 -0.91 10.24 0.21
CA TYR A 154 -1.30 9.00 0.89
C TYR A 154 -0.56 7.76 0.39
N TYR A 155 0.50 7.92 -0.41
CA TYR A 155 1.37 6.82 -0.83
C TYR A 155 2.40 6.41 0.23
N GLY A 156 2.71 5.11 0.27
CA GLY A 156 3.69 4.53 1.17
C GLY A 156 3.14 4.31 2.59
N HIS A 157 3.94 3.72 3.48
CA HIS A 157 3.49 3.41 4.84
C HIS A 157 3.03 4.66 5.61
N THR A 158 3.83 5.73 5.54
CA THR A 158 3.49 7.01 6.19
C THR A 158 2.24 7.64 5.57
N GLY A 159 2.09 7.57 4.24
CA GLY A 159 0.89 8.09 3.57
C GLY A 159 -0.37 7.31 3.90
N ALA A 160 -0.29 5.98 3.99
CA ALA A 160 -1.42 5.15 4.41
C ALA A 160 -1.84 5.44 5.86
N PHE A 161 -0.88 5.64 6.78
CA PHE A 161 -1.18 6.11 8.14
C PHE A 161 -1.84 7.50 8.14
N ARG A 162 -1.34 8.41 7.31
CA ARG A 162 -1.92 9.75 7.15
C ARG A 162 -3.35 9.71 6.61
N CYS A 163 -3.64 8.82 5.66
CA CYS A 163 -4.99 8.57 5.15
C CYS A 163 -5.95 8.10 6.26
N LEU A 164 -5.48 7.25 7.20
CA LEU A 164 -6.28 6.86 8.36
C LEU A 164 -6.57 8.06 9.26
N VAL A 165 -5.55 8.86 9.58
CA VAL A 165 -5.66 9.98 10.52
C VAL A 165 -6.50 11.12 9.94
N GLU A 166 -6.14 11.59 8.73
CA GLU A 166 -6.65 12.82 8.10
C GLU A 166 -7.61 12.55 6.93
N GLY A 167 -7.51 11.40 6.27
CA GLY A 167 -8.20 11.09 5.01
C GLY A 167 -9.56 10.40 5.14
N GLY A 168 -10.05 10.23 6.37
CA GLY A 168 -11.35 9.59 6.64
C GLY A 168 -11.35 8.07 6.45
N GLY A 169 -10.19 7.42 6.37
CA GLY A 169 -10.11 5.96 6.44
C GLY A 169 -10.52 5.42 7.80
N HIS A 170 -11.10 4.22 7.83
CA HIS A 170 -11.39 3.46 9.06
C HIS A 170 -10.23 2.53 9.43
N VAL A 171 -9.54 1.97 8.42
CA VAL A 171 -8.42 1.04 8.62
C VAL A 171 -7.28 1.37 7.67
N ALA A 172 -6.04 1.31 8.16
CA ALA A 172 -4.83 1.33 7.34
C ALA A 172 -4.04 0.02 7.44
N PHE A 173 -3.55 -0.48 6.31
CA PHE A 173 -2.66 -1.63 6.23
C PHE A 173 -1.22 -1.18 5.98
N MET A 174 -0.31 -1.51 6.90
CA MET A 174 1.08 -1.03 6.86
C MET A 174 2.02 -1.90 7.71
N LYS A 175 3.31 -1.56 7.75
CA LYS A 175 4.28 -2.23 8.63
C LYS A 175 4.07 -1.81 10.09
N HIS A 176 4.34 -2.70 11.03
CA HIS A 176 4.14 -2.51 12.47
C HIS A 176 4.87 -1.31 13.08
N THR A 177 5.98 -0.84 12.49
CA THR A 177 6.73 0.31 13.02
C THR A 177 6.10 1.66 12.68
N THR A 178 5.20 1.71 11.69
CA THR A 178 4.75 2.97 11.07
C THR A 178 4.12 3.93 12.06
N VAL A 179 3.30 3.43 12.99
CA VAL A 179 2.65 4.26 14.01
C VAL A 179 3.70 4.94 14.89
N MET A 180 4.65 4.17 15.42
CA MET A 180 5.72 4.69 16.29
C MET A 180 6.71 5.62 15.56
N GLU A 181 6.88 5.45 14.25
CA GLU A 181 7.69 6.34 13.41
C GLU A 181 7.04 7.72 13.18
N ASN A 182 5.71 7.82 13.36
CA ASN A 182 4.92 9.00 12.99
C ASN A 182 4.21 9.69 14.16
N THR A 183 4.24 9.11 15.35
CA THR A 183 3.65 9.67 16.59
C THR A 183 4.72 9.96 17.65
N GLY A 184 4.38 10.72 18.69
CA GLY A 184 5.25 10.96 19.84
C GLY A 184 6.48 11.81 19.52
N GLY A 185 6.34 12.79 18.62
CA GLY A 185 7.43 13.70 18.21
C GLY A 185 8.58 13.08 17.41
N LYS A 186 8.46 11.83 16.95
CA LYS A 186 9.55 11.09 16.27
C LYS A 186 9.59 11.24 14.73
N ARG A 187 8.75 12.12 14.17
CA ARG A 187 8.64 12.28 12.73
C ARG A 187 9.94 12.85 12.15
N LYS A 188 10.73 12.03 11.43
CA LYS A 188 12.08 12.38 10.94
C LYS A 188 12.11 13.53 9.90
N ASN A 189 10.97 13.88 9.30
CA ASN A 189 10.90 14.82 8.16
C ASN A 189 10.18 16.14 8.46
N GLY A 190 9.99 16.53 9.72
CA GLY A 190 9.52 17.89 10.09
C GLY A 190 8.08 18.26 9.69
N GLY A 191 7.27 17.32 9.22
CA GLY A 191 5.82 17.53 9.04
C GLY A 191 5.07 17.56 10.37
N PRO A 192 3.85 18.12 10.43
CA PRO A 192 3.04 18.18 11.65
C PRO A 192 2.83 16.78 12.24
N GLU A 193 2.80 16.67 13.57
CA GLU A 193 2.56 15.39 14.25
C GLU A 193 1.18 14.84 13.86
N MET A 194 1.10 13.54 13.52
CA MET A 194 -0.16 12.86 13.32
C MET A 194 -0.60 12.30 14.67
N ARG A 195 -1.82 12.63 15.11
CA ARG A 195 -2.41 12.21 16.39
C ARG A 195 -3.63 11.35 16.13
#